data_AF-A0A7Y4K019-F1
#
_entry.id   AF-A0A7Y4K019-F1
#
_cell.length_a   1.000
_cell.length_b   1.000
_cell.length_c   1.000
_cell.angle_alpha   90.00
_cell.angle_beta   90.00
_cell.angle_gamma   90.00
#
_symmetry.space_group_name_H-M   'P 1'
#
loop_
_entity.id
_entity.type
_entity.pdbx_description
1 polymer ?
#
loop_
_entity_poly.entity_id
_entity_poly.type
_entity_poly.pdbx_seq_one_letter_code
_entity_poly.pdbx_strand_id
1 'polypeptide(L)'
;MKHDPSLILTQDVDGAPVRIGATVMVVRTEPEDVLSERFLGRVGVVVALVFDDPATQYPADPLIQVRVAGVGEDLFFARELVEVPEGHFVAFGSSSSG
;
A
#
# COMPACT_ATOMS: atom_id res chain seq x y z
N MET A 1 20.45 -12.13 -19.22
CA MET A 1 19.70 -11.67 -18.05
C MET A 1 19.72 -10.16 -18.09
N LYS A 2 18.68 -9.53 -18.64
CA LYS A 2 18.49 -8.09 -18.46
C LYS A 2 17.98 -7.96 -17.03
N HIS A 3 18.76 -7.33 -16.16
CA HIS A 3 18.17 -6.69 -15.00
C HIS A 3 17.36 -5.54 -15.59
N ASP A 4 16.08 -5.75 -15.80
CA ASP A 4 15.16 -4.63 -15.98
C ASP A 4 15.29 -3.82 -14.68
N PRO A 5 15.76 -2.56 -14.74
CA PRO A 5 15.95 -1.78 -13.55
C PRO A 5 14.56 -1.47 -13.02
N SER A 6 14.17 -2.15 -11.95
CA SER A 6 12.97 -1.83 -11.21
C SER A 6 13.01 -0.35 -10.89
N LEU A 7 11.99 0.39 -11.32
CA LEU A 7 11.95 1.83 -11.13
C LEU A 7 11.30 2.09 -9.78
N ILE A 8 12.08 2.58 -8.82
CA ILE A 8 11.60 2.96 -7.50
C ILE A 8 11.47 4.48 -7.47
N LEU A 9 10.24 4.96 -7.34
CA LEU A 9 9.91 6.38 -7.23
C LEU A 9 9.44 6.68 -5.81
N THR A 10 10.10 7.64 -5.17
CA THR A 10 9.77 8.13 -3.82
C THR A 10 9.07 9.49 -3.86
N GLN A 11 8.55 9.86 -5.03
CA GLN A 11 7.85 11.12 -5.29
C GLN A 11 6.48 10.81 -5.86
N ASP A 12 5.54 11.74 -5.69
CA ASP A 12 4.21 11.61 -6.28
C ASP A 12 4.30 11.49 -7.81
N VAL A 13 3.54 10.54 -8.35
CA VAL A 13 3.45 10.29 -9.78
C VAL A 13 2.04 10.64 -10.24
N ASP A 14 1.93 11.51 -11.24
CA ASP A 14 0.64 11.88 -11.82
C ASP A 14 0.03 10.67 -12.54
N GLY A 15 -1.19 10.31 -12.17
CA GLY A 15 -1.86 9.09 -12.64
C GLY A 15 -1.62 7.82 -11.81
N ALA A 16 -0.78 7.88 -10.76
CA ALA A 16 -0.67 6.78 -9.82
C ALA A 16 -1.93 6.70 -8.93
N PRO A 17 -2.33 5.48 -8.52
CA PRO A 17 -3.53 5.26 -7.73
C PRO A 17 -3.42 5.79 -6.29
N VAL A 18 -2.19 5.99 -5.79
CA VAL A 18 -1.91 6.51 -4.45
C VAL A 18 -0.78 7.53 -4.49
N ARG A 19 -0.72 8.36 -3.45
CA ARG A 19 0.35 9.36 -3.25
C ARG A 19 1.40 8.87 -2.24
N ILE A 20 2.63 9.34 -2.38
CA ILE A 20 3.67 9.12 -1.39
C ILE A 20 3.32 9.88 -0.11
N GLY A 21 3.44 9.22 1.03
CA GLY A 21 3.00 9.73 2.34
C GLY A 21 1.51 9.56 2.61
N ALA A 22 0.72 9.04 1.65
CA ALA A 22 -0.68 8.75 1.89
C ALA A 22 -0.85 7.64 2.94
N THR A 23 -1.87 7.81 3.78
CA THR A 23 -2.25 6.79 4.76
C THR A 23 -3.21 5.82 4.11
N VAL A 24 -2.82 4.55 4.07
CA VAL A 24 -3.57 3.47 3.40
C VAL A 24 -3.82 2.34 4.38
N MET A 25 -4.96 1.67 4.24
CA MET A 25 -5.27 0.44 4.95
C MET A 25 -5.10 -0.74 4.01
N VAL A 26 -4.38 -1.75 4.48
CA VAL A 26 -4.19 -2.99 3.73
C VAL A 26 -5.44 -3.85 3.86
N VAL A 27 -6.04 -4.18 2.73
CA VAL A 27 -7.22 -5.04 2.62
C VAL A 27 -6.90 -6.26 1.77
N ARG A 28 -7.58 -7.36 2.05
CA ARG A 28 -7.49 -8.56 1.20
C ARG A 28 -8.52 -8.43 0.09
N THR A 29 -8.05 -8.40 -1.15
CA THR A 29 -8.92 -8.45 -2.33
C THR A 29 -9.30 -9.87 -2.70
N GLU A 30 -8.34 -10.80 -2.70
CA GLU A 30 -8.60 -12.20 -3.07
C GLU A 30 -8.16 -13.16 -1.95
N PRO A 31 -8.88 -14.29 -1.75
CA PRO A 31 -8.52 -15.28 -0.74
C PRO A 31 -7.18 -15.97 -1.02
N GLU A 32 -6.70 -15.93 -2.26
CA GLU A 32 -5.46 -16.54 -2.73
C GLU A 32 -4.27 -15.56 -2.78
N ASP A 33 -4.50 -14.26 -2.51
CA ASP A 33 -3.42 -13.29 -2.43
C ASP A 33 -2.45 -13.70 -1.32
N VAL A 34 -1.16 -13.80 -1.67
CA VAL A 34 -0.05 -14.09 -0.74
C VAL A 34 0.28 -12.83 0.09
N LEU A 35 -0.76 -12.21 0.63
CA LEU A 35 -0.67 -11.12 1.57
C LEU A 35 -0.35 -11.71 2.94
N SER A 36 0.71 -11.20 3.56
CA SER A 36 1.00 -11.60 4.93
C SER A 36 -0.13 -11.10 5.84
N GLU A 37 -0.84 -12.02 6.49
CA GLU A 37 -1.99 -11.73 7.38
C GLU A 37 -1.66 -10.69 8.48
N ARG A 38 -0.37 -10.53 8.81
CA ARG A 38 0.14 -9.51 9.73
C ARG A 38 -0.18 -8.06 9.33
N PHE A 39 -0.32 -7.79 8.03
CA PHE A 39 -0.64 -6.45 7.51
C PHE A 39 -2.13 -6.24 7.31
N LEU A 40 -2.94 -7.30 7.26
CA LEU A 40 -4.37 -7.20 6.98
C LEU A 40 -5.09 -6.35 8.03
N GLY A 41 -5.89 -5.38 7.58
CA GLY A 41 -6.63 -4.46 8.46
C GLY A 41 -5.74 -3.49 9.23
N ARG A 42 -4.45 -3.42 8.91
CA ARG A 42 -3.53 -2.43 9.48
C ARG A 42 -3.46 -1.21 8.57
N VAL A 43 -3.24 -0.08 9.21
CA VAL A 43 -2.98 1.19 8.55
C VAL A 43 -1.47 1.38 8.43
N GLY A 44 -1.02 1.73 7.23
CA GLY A 44 0.36 2.06 6.92
C GLY A 44 0.46 3.34 6.12
N VAL A 45 1.70 3.74 5.86
CA VAL A 45 2.03 4.93 5.08
C VAL A 45 2.76 4.50 3.83
N VAL A 46 2.34 5.02 2.68
CA VAL A 46 3.04 4.79 1.41
C VAL A 46 4.40 5.48 1.45
N VAL A 47 5.48 4.74 1.23
CA VAL A 47 6.85 5.28 1.23
C VAL A 47 7.48 5.33 -0.15
N ALA A 48 7.08 4.43 -1.06
CA ALA A 48 7.58 4.39 -2.43
C ALA A 48 6.59 3.72 -3.38
N LEU A 49 6.71 4.03 -4.67
CA LEU A 49 6.09 3.32 -5.79
C LEU A 49 7.19 2.56 -6.51
N VAL A 50 7.01 1.25 -6.67
CA VAL A 50 7.95 0.32 -7.29
C VAL A 50 7.30 -0.21 -8.57
N PHE A 51 7.96 -0.02 -9.70
CA PHE A 51 7.55 -0.59 -10.98
C PHE A 51 8.54 -1.69 -11.33
N ASP A 52 8.07 -2.94 -11.33
CA ASP A 52 8.92 -4.10 -11.67
C ASP A 52 9.22 -4.10 -13.18
N ASP A 53 8.20 -3.81 -13.99
CA ASP A 53 8.31 -3.54 -15.42
C ASP A 53 7.83 -2.12 -15.74
N PRO A 54 8.70 -1.10 -15.64
CA PRO A 54 8.32 0.28 -15.92
C PRO A 54 7.90 0.53 -17.38
N ALA A 55 8.22 -0.36 -18.33
CA ALA A 55 7.81 -0.19 -19.73
C ALA A 55 6.33 -0.49 -19.95
N THR A 56 5.73 -1.33 -19.11
CA THR A 56 4.33 -1.76 -19.23
C THR A 56 3.45 -1.28 -18.07
N GLN A 57 4.02 -1.11 -16.88
CA GLN A 57 3.29 -0.76 -15.65
C GLN A 57 3.26 0.74 -15.38
N TYR A 58 4.23 1.50 -15.85
CA TYR A 58 4.27 2.94 -15.57
C TYR A 58 3.26 3.71 -16.44
N PRO A 59 2.50 4.68 -15.87
CA PRO A 59 2.35 5.01 -14.44
C PRO A 59 1.17 4.29 -13.75
N ALA A 60 0.47 3.40 -14.45
CA ALA A 60 -0.87 2.94 -14.09
C ALA A 60 -0.92 1.80 -13.05
N ASP A 61 0.11 0.94 -12.97
CA ASP A 61 0.09 -0.27 -12.12
C ASP A 61 1.37 -0.45 -11.28
N PRO A 62 1.72 0.51 -10.39
CA PRO A 62 2.85 0.34 -9.46
C PRO A 62 2.53 -0.67 -8.36
N LEU A 63 3.57 -1.40 -7.95
CA LEU A 63 3.64 -1.96 -6.60
C LEU A 63 3.90 -0.82 -5.62
N ILE A 64 3.15 -0.77 -4.53
CA ILE A 64 3.17 0.29 -3.55
C ILE A 64 3.87 -0.23 -2.31
N GLN A 65 4.98 0.39 -1.95
CA GLN A 65 5.68 0.08 -0.71
C GLN A 65 4.98 0.79 0.45
N VAL A 66 4.44 0.01 1.37
CA VAL A 66 3.72 0.52 2.54
C VAL A 66 4.48 0.16 3.81
N ARG A 67 4.73 1.18 4.62
CA ARG A 67 5.29 1.03 5.96
C ARG A 67 4.18 0.98 6.99
N VAL A 68 4.02 -0.17 7.63
CA VAL A 68 3.07 -0.38 8.73
C VAL A 68 3.80 -0.33 10.07
N ALA A 69 3.37 0.60 10.93
CA ALA A 69 3.97 0.79 12.24
C ALA A 69 3.83 -0.47 13.11
N GLY A 70 4.96 -0.96 13.64
CA GLY A 70 5.00 -2.16 14.49
C GLY A 70 4.99 -3.50 13.74
N VAL A 71 4.94 -3.49 12.40
CA VAL A 71 5.01 -4.72 11.59
C VAL A 71 6.22 -4.71 10.66
N GLY A 72 6.42 -3.62 9.91
CA GLY A 72 7.49 -3.50 8.93
C GLY A 72 7.05 -2.85 7.63
N GLU A 73 7.82 -3.05 6.59
CA GLU A 73 7.56 -2.56 5.23
C GLU A 73 7.31 -3.76 4.31
N ASP A 74 6.33 -3.65 3.43
CA ASP A 74 6.04 -4.66 2.42
C ASP A 74 5.48 -3.99 1.14
N LEU A 75 5.44 -4.75 0.04
CA LEU A 75 4.94 -4.30 -1.26
C LEU A 75 3.51 -4.80 -1.46
N PHE A 76 2.63 -3.92 -1.93
CA PHE A 76 1.21 -4.18 -2.11
C PHE A 76 0.73 -3.64 -3.46
N PHE A 77 -0.27 -4.27 -4.05
CA PHE A 77 -0.95 -3.71 -5.22
C PHE A 77 -1.93 -2.61 -4.82
N ALA A 78 -2.20 -1.67 -5.72
CA ALA A 78 -3.16 -0.60 -5.49
C ALA A 78 -4.56 -1.09 -5.11
N ARG A 79 -4.99 -2.23 -5.69
CA ARG A 79 -6.28 -2.87 -5.36
C ARG A 79 -6.34 -3.39 -3.93
N GLU A 80 -5.19 -3.77 -3.35
CA GLU A 80 -5.07 -4.28 -1.98
C GLU A 80 -4.98 -3.16 -0.94
N LEU A 81 -5.01 -1.90 -1.39
CA LEU A 81 -4.87 -0.72 -0.55
C LEU A 81 -6.11 0.15 -0.69
N VAL A 82 -6.64 0.57 0.45
CA VAL A 82 -7.71 1.56 0.49
C VAL A 82 -7.16 2.82 1.13
N GLU A 83 -7.24 3.95 0.42
CA GLU A 83 -6.92 5.25 1.00
C GLU A 83 -7.84 5.51 2.19
N VAL A 84 -7.23 5.75 3.36
CA VAL A 84 -7.97 6.12 4.55
C VAL A 84 -8.03 7.65 4.55
N PRO A 85 -9.22 8.26 4.42
CA PRO A 85 -9.31 9.71 4.49
C PRO A 85 -8.80 10.20 5.85
N GLU A 86 -7.95 11.22 5.83
CA GLU A 86 -7.42 11.88 7.02
C GLU A 86 -8.59 12.46 7.84
N GLY A 87 -9.10 11.66 8.77
CA GLY A 87 -10.33 11.94 9.52
C GLY A 87 -11.13 10.71 9.91
N HIS A 88 -10.90 9.55 9.29
CA HIS A 88 -11.58 8.29 9.65
C HIS A 88 -10.80 7.46 10.68
N PHE A 89 -10.15 8.09 11.66
CA PHE A 89 -9.82 7.41 12.92
C PHE A 89 -11.06 7.39 13.82
N VAL A 90 -12.16 6.81 13.34
CA VAL A 90 -13.30 6.51 14.21
C VAL A 90 -13.06 5.15 14.86
N ALA A 91 -12.37 5.20 15.99
CA ALA A 91 -12.54 4.34 17.15
C ALA A 91 -13.21 2.95 16.92
N PHE A 92 -12.47 1.96 16.41
CA PHE A 92 -12.75 0.56 16.77
C PHE A 92 -12.00 0.22 18.05
N GLY A 93 -12.42 0.88 19.13
CA GLY A 93 -11.76 0.84 20.43
C GLY A 93 -12.63 1.41 21.54
N SER A 94 -13.93 1.13 21.51
CA SER A 94 -14.78 1.28 22.70
C SER A 94 -15.39 -0.08 23.02
N SER A 95 -14.59 -0.92 23.68
CA SER A 95 -15.15 -1.83 24.67
C SER A 95 -15.91 -0.98 25.68
N SER A 96 -17.22 -1.12 25.72
CA SER A 96 -17.98 -0.77 26.92
C SER A 96 -18.81 -1.97 27.31
N SER A 97 -18.22 -2.81 28.16
CA SER A 97 -18.99 -3.62 29.09
C SER A 97 -19.66 -2.66 30.08
N GLY A 98 -20.98 -2.74 30.18
CA GLY A 98 -21.80 -2.06 31.18
C GLY A 98 -23.08 -2.85 31.35
#